data_AF-A0A9Q0S1Y0-F1
#
_entry.id   AF-A0A9Q0S1Y0-F1
#
_cell.length_a   1.000
_cell.length_b   1.000
_cell.length_c   1.000
_cell.angle_alpha   90.00
_cell.angle_beta   90.00
_cell.angle_gamma   90.00
#
_symmetry.space_group_name_H-M   'P 1'
#
loop_
_entity.id
_entity.type
_entity.pdbx_description
1 polymer ?
#
loop_
_entity_poly.entity_id
_entity_poly.type
_entity_poly.pdbx_seq_one_letter_code
_entity_poly.pdbx_strand_id
1 'polypeptide(L)'
;MSGRFVKLSLLAAIVCTVLVPSSARCLFLVNEVYGYTCELEYVNVTSVYDIIDLSGDHIDGRTNAHVDAVIVSPTAQLEEVPMIIFTTFINTERFLCNSNVLRRIEFPFCGPRMKIIQTNVNPIVELRNGAFRGCPTLETLTIILTDLESIEENAFADLPVLRDLIIFGNSLSGIQGRLLRNQQELELVRFDQGNITSLQPGAFQCKEFVTEIDLRVNQLQRIETGTFTNLLRLRTINLGTNNIQVIEEGAFANLPLLERLELVENQITVVHSNLFGTTFQNLNYLGVGSNQIHAIDRQFFRRFPNIISFFGAFNVCFSQNFDDISSIENDVAPYLETCFLDETVLPRKRAPSKRLDGDHGDTASACFPASAKDYRDDTEEYKRETFESILHSALFTRYEMHKILVLCLVDLVVQVNSHGRMMRPVMRSSVWRVPQFSHLNPPTNWNDNEIWCGAAHQADNPGNNCGVCGDPIGAARPRPNEIGGTWDRGIIVDTYNAGQVIDIEVEMTQSHLGFMEFRLCSAPGNGSGETQACFNQHLLQRADGAGSRITVTNTGWYRYQFRLPANVRCTRCVIQWNYRAGNNWGWCPDGSGALGCGPQETFRSCADVRIN
;
A
#
# COMPACT_ATOMS: atom_id res chain seq x y z
N MET A 1 45.51 -6.93 -82.72
CA MET A 1 46.52 -6.74 -81.65
C MET A 1 46.15 -5.49 -80.86
N SER A 2 46.28 -5.53 -79.52
CA SER A 2 45.66 -4.62 -78.52
C SER A 2 44.14 -4.84 -78.37
N GLY A 3 43.49 -4.81 -77.21
CA GLY A 3 43.83 -4.55 -75.81
C GLY A 3 42.52 -4.36 -75.02
N ARG A 4 42.55 -4.55 -73.69
CA ARG A 4 41.48 -4.37 -72.67
C ARG A 4 40.56 -5.57 -72.37
N PHE A 5 41.01 -6.39 -71.42
CA PHE A 5 40.18 -7.02 -70.39
C PHE A 5 40.26 -6.16 -69.12
N VAL A 6 39.12 -5.83 -68.50
CA VAL A 6 39.08 -5.27 -67.14
C VAL A 6 38.00 -6.00 -66.33
N LYS A 7 38.52 -6.87 -65.46
CA LYS A 7 38.15 -7.14 -64.06
C LYS A 7 36.74 -7.66 -63.72
N LEU A 8 36.68 -8.98 -63.46
CA LEU A 8 35.98 -9.52 -62.29
C LEU A 8 37.04 -10.08 -61.33
N SER A 9 37.25 -9.40 -60.20
CA SER A 9 38.16 -9.83 -59.13
C SER A 9 37.38 -10.75 -58.18
N LEU A 10 37.74 -12.03 -58.14
CA LEU A 10 37.50 -12.88 -56.98
C LEU A 10 38.38 -12.36 -55.82
N LEU A 11 37.77 -11.98 -54.71
CA LEU A 11 38.41 -11.96 -53.40
C LEU A 11 37.45 -12.61 -52.42
N ALA A 12 37.86 -13.78 -51.94
CA ALA A 12 37.23 -14.49 -50.86
C ALA A 12 37.24 -13.61 -49.61
N ALA A 13 36.07 -13.10 -49.22
CA ALA A 13 35.83 -12.60 -47.88
C ALA A 13 35.29 -13.78 -47.07
N ILE A 14 36.13 -14.29 -46.18
CA ILE A 14 35.71 -15.11 -45.05
C ILE A 14 34.67 -14.27 -44.29
N VAL A 15 33.39 -14.60 -44.42
CA VAL A 15 32.34 -14.07 -43.56
C VAL A 15 32.50 -14.77 -42.22
N CYS A 16 33.45 -14.28 -41.43
CA CYS A 16 33.40 -14.44 -39.99
C CYS A 16 32.42 -13.36 -39.51
N THR A 17 31.12 -13.65 -39.60
CA THR A 17 30.14 -12.98 -38.75
C THR A 17 30.46 -13.44 -37.35
N VAL A 18 31.35 -12.71 -36.67
CA VAL A 18 31.33 -12.63 -35.22
C VAL A 18 29.95 -12.07 -34.90
N LEU A 19 29.03 -12.97 -34.54
CA LEU A 19 27.87 -12.63 -33.73
C LEU A 19 28.44 -11.86 -32.55
N VAL A 20 28.25 -10.53 -32.54
CA VAL A 20 28.43 -9.75 -31.32
C VAL A 20 27.40 -10.36 -30.36
N PRO A 21 27.80 -11.08 -29.29
CA PRO A 21 26.83 -11.57 -28.35
C PRO A 21 26.14 -10.34 -27.78
N SER A 22 24.82 -10.33 -27.74
CA SER A 22 24.06 -9.42 -26.88
C SER A 22 24.69 -9.56 -25.50
N SER A 23 25.55 -8.60 -25.12
CA SER A 23 26.51 -8.79 -24.03
C SER A 23 25.83 -8.56 -22.68
N ALA A 24 24.80 -9.37 -22.42
CA ALA A 24 24.34 -9.64 -21.09
C ALA A 24 25.55 -10.17 -20.32
N ARG A 25 25.89 -9.53 -19.21
CA ARG A 25 26.93 -10.01 -18.31
C ARG A 25 26.28 -10.32 -16.98
N CYS A 26 26.57 -11.51 -16.46
CA CYS A 26 26.28 -11.84 -15.09
C CYS A 26 27.43 -11.36 -14.19
N LEU A 27 27.14 -10.43 -13.29
CA LEU A 27 28.04 -10.03 -12.21
C LEU A 27 27.72 -10.88 -10.98
N PHE A 28 28.66 -11.77 -10.62
CA PHE A 28 28.48 -12.67 -9.49
C PHE A 28 28.92 -12.02 -8.17
N LEU A 29 27.98 -11.85 -7.24
CA LEU A 29 28.21 -11.16 -5.98
C LEU A 29 27.66 -11.96 -4.79
N VAL A 30 28.11 -11.64 -3.58
CA VAL A 30 27.43 -12.06 -2.36
C VAL A 30 26.65 -10.87 -1.82
N ASN A 31 25.34 -11.02 -1.78
CA ASN A 31 24.40 -10.07 -1.22
C ASN A 31 23.97 -10.53 0.18
N GLU A 32 23.96 -9.63 1.16
CA GLU A 32 23.60 -9.95 2.55
C GLU A 32 22.15 -10.46 2.70
N VAL A 33 21.26 -10.03 1.81
CA VAL A 33 19.84 -10.39 1.81
C VAL A 33 19.56 -11.59 0.91
N TYR A 34 20.17 -11.61 -0.28
CA TYR A 34 19.80 -12.54 -1.34
C TYR A 34 20.78 -13.71 -1.52
N GLY A 35 21.87 -13.75 -0.76
CA GLY A 35 22.87 -14.82 -0.85
C GLY A 35 23.81 -14.63 -2.03
N TYR A 36 24.20 -15.72 -2.69
CA TYR A 36 25.05 -15.67 -3.87
C TYR A 36 24.22 -15.33 -5.10
N THR A 37 24.47 -14.18 -5.73
CA THR A 37 23.62 -13.63 -6.79
C THR A 37 24.28 -13.59 -8.15
N CYS A 38 23.45 -13.58 -9.19
CA CYS A 38 23.79 -13.16 -10.53
C CYS A 38 23.09 -11.83 -10.82
N GLU A 39 23.83 -10.73 -10.94
CA GLU A 39 23.28 -9.45 -11.38
C GLU A 39 23.46 -9.31 -12.90
N LEU A 40 22.34 -9.29 -13.63
CA LEU A 40 22.31 -9.19 -15.08
C LEU A 40 22.34 -7.72 -15.51
N GLU A 41 23.39 -7.35 -16.24
CA GLU A 41 23.59 -6.00 -16.77
C GLU A 41 23.64 -6.02 -18.31
N TYR A 42 23.25 -4.90 -18.92
CA TYR A 42 23.38 -4.65 -20.37
C TYR A 42 22.70 -5.70 -21.28
N VAL A 43 21.52 -6.18 -20.87
CA VAL A 43 20.78 -7.27 -21.53
C VAL A 43 19.77 -6.74 -22.56
N ASN A 44 20.22 -6.44 -23.79
CA ASN A 44 19.26 -6.15 -24.86
C ASN A 44 18.67 -7.45 -25.42
N VAL A 45 17.61 -7.95 -24.78
CA VAL A 45 16.91 -9.18 -25.16
C VAL A 45 15.45 -8.88 -25.43
N THR A 46 15.03 -9.32 -26.62
CA THR A 46 13.69 -9.10 -27.18
C THR A 46 12.92 -10.40 -27.36
N SER A 47 13.58 -11.57 -27.20
CA SER A 47 12.96 -12.88 -27.31
C SER A 47 13.39 -13.84 -26.20
N VAL A 48 12.47 -14.69 -25.74
CA VAL A 48 12.77 -15.82 -24.83
C VAL A 48 13.85 -16.81 -25.35
N TYR A 49 14.14 -16.81 -26.65
CA TYR A 49 15.17 -17.66 -27.29
C TYR A 49 16.51 -16.95 -27.52
N ASP A 50 16.62 -15.65 -27.20
CA ASP A 50 17.87 -14.93 -27.36
C ASP A 50 18.94 -15.56 -26.46
N ILE A 51 20.09 -15.86 -27.05
CA ILE A 51 21.22 -16.44 -26.33
C ILE A 51 21.94 -15.32 -25.61
N ILE A 52 21.95 -15.39 -24.28
CA ILE A 52 22.74 -14.51 -23.42
C ILE A 52 23.94 -15.25 -22.84
N ASP A 53 25.05 -14.54 -22.71
CA ASP A 53 26.23 -15.08 -22.07
C ASP A 53 26.09 -14.99 -20.54
N LEU A 54 25.77 -16.12 -19.94
CA LEU A 54 25.71 -16.28 -18.48
C LEU A 54 27.04 -16.79 -17.91
N SER A 55 28.07 -16.93 -18.74
CA SER A 55 29.40 -17.27 -18.26
C SER A 55 30.06 -16.02 -17.66
N GLY A 56 30.55 -16.15 -16.44
CA GLY A 56 31.21 -15.07 -15.72
C GLY A 56 32.10 -15.64 -14.64
N ASP A 57 32.98 -14.80 -14.12
CA ASP A 57 33.92 -15.21 -13.09
C ASP A 57 33.17 -15.39 -11.76
N HIS A 58 33.01 -16.66 -11.38
CA HIS A 58 32.48 -17.00 -10.06
C HIS A 58 33.47 -16.62 -8.96
N ILE A 59 32.92 -16.41 -7.76
CA ILE A 59 33.72 -16.28 -6.55
C ILE A 59 34.29 -17.67 -6.21
N ASP A 60 35.52 -17.74 -5.69
CA ASP A 60 36.23 -18.99 -5.41
C ASP A 60 35.35 -20.02 -4.67
N GLY A 61 35.24 -21.22 -5.25
CA GLY A 61 34.46 -22.32 -4.70
C GLY A 61 32.96 -22.30 -5.01
N ARG A 62 32.45 -21.28 -5.73
CA ARG A 62 31.05 -21.20 -6.18
C ARG A 62 30.92 -21.55 -7.66
N THR A 63 29.70 -21.91 -8.04
CA THR A 63 29.32 -22.26 -9.42
C THR A 63 27.89 -21.78 -9.68
N ASN A 64 27.40 -21.87 -10.92
CA ASN A 64 26.00 -21.60 -11.27
C ASN A 64 24.99 -22.34 -10.38
N ALA A 65 25.32 -23.55 -9.90
CA ALA A 65 24.46 -24.35 -9.03
C ALA A 65 24.27 -23.75 -7.62
N HIS A 66 25.12 -22.79 -7.24
CA HIS A 66 25.07 -22.11 -5.96
C HIS A 66 24.36 -20.75 -6.02
N VAL A 67 23.90 -20.30 -7.20
CA VAL A 67 23.23 -19.01 -7.35
C VAL A 67 21.85 -19.09 -6.69
N ASP A 68 21.66 -18.27 -5.66
CA ASP A 68 20.45 -18.18 -4.84
C ASP A 68 19.42 -17.22 -5.46
N ALA A 69 19.89 -16.17 -6.15
CA ALA A 69 19.05 -15.15 -6.76
C ALA A 69 19.60 -14.63 -8.10
N VAL A 70 18.70 -14.36 -9.04
CA VAL A 70 18.99 -13.60 -10.27
C VAL A 70 18.34 -12.23 -10.16
N ILE A 71 19.13 -11.19 -10.33
CA ILE A 71 18.71 -9.78 -10.23
C ILE A 71 18.94 -9.13 -11.58
N VAL A 72 17.90 -8.61 -12.21
CA VAL A 72 18.01 -7.88 -13.47
C VAL A 72 18.18 -6.40 -13.16
N SER A 73 19.33 -5.85 -13.56
CA SER A 73 19.60 -4.42 -13.40
C SER A 73 18.58 -3.58 -14.20
N PRO A 74 18.18 -2.39 -13.72
CA PRO A 74 17.34 -1.47 -14.51
C PRO A 74 17.99 -1.03 -15.83
N THR A 75 19.32 -1.10 -15.93
CA THR A 75 20.04 -0.78 -17.18
C THR A 75 19.96 -1.91 -18.21
N ALA A 76 19.43 -3.07 -17.84
CA ALA A 76 19.34 -4.22 -18.72
C ALA A 76 18.37 -3.99 -19.87
N GLN A 77 17.24 -3.31 -19.63
CA GLN A 77 16.17 -3.13 -20.62
C GLN A 77 15.59 -4.46 -21.14
N LEU A 78 15.34 -5.39 -20.21
CA LEU A 78 14.86 -6.73 -20.55
C LEU A 78 13.38 -6.71 -21.00
N GLU A 79 13.08 -7.09 -22.25
CA GLU A 79 11.69 -7.14 -22.76
C GLU A 79 11.00 -8.50 -22.54
N GLU A 80 11.77 -9.58 -22.56
CA GLU A 80 11.35 -10.96 -22.33
C GLU A 80 12.43 -11.69 -21.52
N VAL A 81 12.04 -12.66 -20.69
CA VAL A 81 13.00 -13.41 -19.85
C VAL A 81 13.51 -14.64 -20.62
N PRO A 82 14.83 -14.75 -20.92
CA PRO A 82 15.37 -15.89 -21.64
C PRO A 82 15.31 -17.17 -20.82
N MET A 83 14.87 -18.25 -21.47
CA MET A 83 14.77 -19.56 -20.82
C MET A 83 16.12 -20.06 -20.27
N ILE A 84 17.23 -19.62 -20.91
CA ILE A 84 18.58 -20.03 -20.55
C ILE A 84 18.96 -19.62 -19.12
N ILE A 85 18.34 -18.57 -18.56
CA ILE A 85 18.56 -18.14 -17.16
C ILE A 85 18.21 -19.29 -16.21
N PHE A 86 17.02 -19.87 -16.35
CA PHE A 86 16.51 -20.89 -15.44
C PHE A 86 17.06 -22.28 -15.72
N THR A 87 17.56 -22.54 -16.93
CA THR A 87 18.33 -23.77 -17.20
C THR A 87 19.78 -23.69 -16.71
N THR A 88 20.34 -22.48 -16.58
CA THR A 88 21.71 -22.27 -16.11
C THR A 88 21.76 -22.26 -14.58
N PHE A 89 20.88 -21.49 -13.94
CA PHE A 89 20.84 -21.32 -12.49
C PHE A 89 19.72 -22.18 -11.86
N ILE A 90 19.85 -23.50 -12.01
CA ILE A 90 18.80 -24.49 -11.68
C ILE A 90 18.31 -24.48 -10.23
N ASN A 91 19.11 -23.95 -9.30
CA ASN A 91 18.80 -23.91 -7.88
C ASN A 91 18.36 -22.53 -7.39
N THR A 92 18.20 -21.56 -8.30
CA THR A 92 17.76 -20.20 -7.96
C THR A 92 16.41 -20.24 -7.27
N GLU A 93 16.33 -19.55 -6.14
CA GLU A 93 15.09 -19.40 -5.38
C GLU A 93 14.41 -18.05 -5.60
N ARG A 94 15.11 -17.06 -6.17
CA ARG A 94 14.62 -15.69 -6.33
C ARG A 94 14.90 -15.11 -7.71
N PHE A 95 13.89 -14.53 -8.34
CA PHE A 95 14.04 -13.76 -9.58
C PHE A 95 13.50 -12.34 -9.39
N LEU A 96 14.38 -11.35 -9.49
CA LEU A 96 14.06 -9.94 -9.28
C LEU A 96 14.30 -9.17 -10.58
N CYS A 97 13.24 -8.72 -11.25
CA CYS A 97 13.30 -7.95 -12.49
C CYS A 97 12.50 -6.66 -12.35
N ASN A 98 13.06 -5.70 -11.61
CA ASN A 98 12.39 -4.43 -11.35
C ASN A 98 12.82 -3.36 -12.36
N SER A 99 11.94 -2.40 -12.67
CA SER A 99 12.25 -1.22 -13.48
C SER A 99 12.87 -1.57 -14.84
N ASN A 100 12.26 -2.53 -15.54
CA ASN A 100 12.67 -3.00 -16.85
C ASN A 100 11.54 -2.76 -17.87
N VAL A 101 11.65 -3.36 -19.06
CA VAL A 101 10.64 -3.25 -20.13
C VAL A 101 9.95 -4.59 -20.39
N LEU A 102 9.84 -5.43 -19.36
CA LEU A 102 9.27 -6.77 -19.46
C LEU A 102 7.80 -6.69 -19.85
N ARG A 103 7.44 -7.22 -21.03
CA ARG A 103 6.07 -7.09 -21.57
C ARG A 103 5.15 -8.21 -21.14
N ARG A 104 5.70 -9.37 -20.78
CA ARG A 104 4.95 -10.59 -20.50
C ARG A 104 5.72 -11.56 -19.62
N ILE A 105 4.94 -12.35 -18.87
CA ILE A 105 5.38 -13.53 -18.14
C ILE A 105 4.86 -14.73 -18.94
N GLU A 106 5.75 -15.50 -19.56
CA GLU A 106 5.38 -16.66 -20.36
C GLU A 106 6.29 -17.86 -20.10
N PHE A 107 5.74 -19.06 -20.27
CA PHE A 107 6.51 -20.28 -20.11
C PHE A 107 7.64 -20.35 -21.16
N PRO A 108 8.89 -20.68 -20.75
CA PRO A 108 9.33 -20.98 -19.39
C PRO A 108 9.80 -19.73 -18.62
N PHE A 109 9.07 -19.36 -17.55
CA PHE A 109 9.41 -18.20 -16.72
C PHE A 109 10.10 -18.55 -15.39
N CYS A 110 10.33 -19.82 -15.08
CA CYS A 110 10.87 -20.21 -13.77
C CYS A 110 11.47 -21.61 -13.72
N GLY A 111 12.17 -21.89 -12.62
CA GLY A 111 12.72 -23.20 -12.26
C GLY A 111 12.04 -23.84 -11.04
N PRO A 112 12.31 -25.13 -10.76
CA PRO A 112 11.57 -25.93 -9.79
C PRO A 112 11.78 -25.54 -8.32
N ARG A 113 12.78 -24.71 -8.02
CA ARG A 113 13.10 -24.20 -6.67
C ARG A 113 12.72 -22.74 -6.46
N MET A 114 12.07 -22.11 -7.44
CA MET A 114 11.72 -20.70 -7.38
C MET A 114 10.71 -20.44 -6.25
N LYS A 115 11.08 -19.60 -5.29
CA LYS A 115 10.24 -19.19 -4.15
C LYS A 115 9.71 -17.78 -4.29
N ILE A 116 10.48 -16.86 -4.88
CA ILE A 116 10.13 -15.44 -4.98
C ILE A 116 10.30 -14.96 -6.41
N ILE A 117 9.23 -14.39 -6.98
CA ILE A 117 9.27 -13.65 -8.25
C ILE A 117 8.80 -12.23 -7.99
N GLN A 118 9.61 -11.27 -8.43
CA GLN A 118 9.31 -9.86 -8.30
C GLN A 118 9.60 -9.12 -9.62
N THR A 119 8.56 -8.51 -10.20
CA THR A 119 8.64 -7.87 -11.52
C THR A 119 8.05 -6.46 -11.51
N ASN A 120 8.40 -5.65 -10.51
CA ASN A 120 7.79 -4.34 -10.32
C ASN A 120 8.23 -3.34 -11.40
N VAL A 121 7.37 -2.39 -11.76
CA VAL A 121 7.67 -1.33 -12.72
C VAL A 121 8.09 -1.93 -14.06
N ASN A 122 7.17 -2.64 -14.70
CA ASN A 122 7.32 -3.22 -16.03
C ASN A 122 6.01 -3.08 -16.82
N PRO A 123 6.03 -2.97 -18.16
CA PRO A 123 4.82 -2.85 -18.99
C PRO A 123 4.11 -4.21 -19.22
N ILE A 124 3.88 -4.98 -18.15
CA ILE A 124 3.15 -6.26 -18.23
C ILE A 124 1.66 -5.98 -18.32
N VAL A 125 1.02 -6.40 -19.42
CA VAL A 125 -0.40 -6.11 -19.71
C VAL A 125 -1.34 -7.24 -19.32
N GLU A 126 -0.88 -8.49 -19.38
CA GLU A 126 -1.72 -9.66 -19.13
C GLU A 126 -0.94 -10.78 -18.42
N LEU A 127 -1.66 -11.56 -17.60
CA LEU A 127 -1.19 -12.83 -17.06
C LEU A 127 -2.02 -13.97 -17.64
N ARG A 128 -1.38 -14.79 -18.48
CA ARG A 128 -2.01 -15.91 -19.17
C ARG A 128 -1.96 -17.21 -18.39
N ASN A 129 -2.85 -18.13 -18.72
CA ASN A 129 -2.86 -19.49 -18.21
C ASN A 129 -1.53 -20.19 -18.50
N GLY A 130 -0.92 -20.74 -17.45
CA GLY A 130 0.36 -21.46 -17.54
C GLY A 130 1.60 -20.56 -17.64
N ALA A 131 1.47 -19.25 -17.42
CA ALA A 131 2.60 -18.32 -17.32
C ALA A 131 3.66 -18.79 -16.29
N PHE A 132 3.20 -19.44 -15.21
CA PHE A 132 4.03 -19.94 -14.10
C PHE A 132 4.24 -21.47 -14.11
N ARG A 133 4.11 -22.12 -15.27
CA ARG A 133 4.46 -23.54 -15.39
C ARG A 133 5.92 -23.75 -15.00
N GLY A 134 6.15 -24.68 -14.06
CA GLY A 134 7.48 -25.00 -13.56
C GLY A 134 7.85 -24.34 -12.24
N CYS A 135 6.96 -23.55 -11.61
CA CYS A 135 7.20 -22.90 -10.32
C CYS A 135 6.36 -23.51 -9.16
N PRO A 136 6.39 -24.84 -8.92
CA PRO A 136 5.51 -25.47 -7.93
C PRO A 136 5.82 -25.06 -6.49
N THR A 137 6.96 -24.40 -6.26
CA THR A 137 7.49 -23.99 -4.96
C THR A 137 7.37 -22.48 -4.71
N LEU A 138 6.69 -21.74 -5.60
CA LEU A 138 6.59 -20.28 -5.47
C LEU A 138 5.73 -19.89 -4.27
N GLU A 139 6.32 -19.15 -3.33
CA GLU A 139 5.70 -18.69 -2.09
C GLU A 139 5.25 -17.22 -2.21
N THR A 140 6.00 -16.39 -2.94
CA THR A 140 5.74 -14.95 -3.06
C THR A 140 5.77 -14.51 -4.53
N LEU A 141 4.70 -13.86 -4.98
CA LEU A 141 4.61 -13.23 -6.30
C LEU A 141 4.25 -11.74 -6.15
N THR A 142 5.12 -10.87 -6.65
CA THR A 142 4.89 -9.42 -6.63
C THR A 142 4.93 -8.81 -8.04
N ILE A 143 3.82 -8.20 -8.45
CA ILE A 143 3.67 -7.51 -9.75
C ILE A 143 3.07 -6.14 -9.47
N ILE A 144 3.95 -5.15 -9.34
CA ILE A 144 3.58 -3.83 -8.83
C ILE A 144 3.84 -2.76 -9.91
N LEU A 145 2.95 -1.78 -10.02
CA LEU A 145 3.12 -0.63 -10.93
C LEU A 145 3.38 -1.07 -12.38
N THR A 146 2.51 -1.97 -12.89
CA THR A 146 2.51 -2.42 -14.29
C THR A 146 1.22 -2.01 -14.98
N ASP A 147 1.17 -2.14 -16.30
CA ASP A 147 -0.05 -1.89 -17.09
C ASP A 147 -0.99 -3.12 -17.08
N LEU A 148 -1.04 -3.89 -15.98
CA LEU A 148 -1.75 -5.17 -15.97
C LEU A 148 -3.26 -4.93 -16.05
N GLU A 149 -3.85 -5.23 -17.20
CA GLU A 149 -5.26 -5.03 -17.51
C GLU A 149 -6.10 -6.29 -17.24
N SER A 150 -5.51 -7.48 -17.39
CA SER A 150 -6.22 -8.74 -17.29
C SER A 150 -5.40 -9.90 -16.70
N ILE A 151 -6.08 -10.78 -15.97
CA ILE A 151 -5.55 -12.03 -15.45
C ILE A 151 -6.51 -13.14 -15.86
N GLU A 152 -6.03 -14.14 -16.59
CA GLU A 152 -6.84 -15.30 -16.97
C GLU A 152 -7.20 -16.15 -15.73
N GLU A 153 -8.38 -16.77 -15.74
CA GLU A 153 -8.97 -17.48 -14.57
C GLU A 153 -8.02 -18.50 -13.91
N ASN A 154 -7.15 -19.15 -14.69
CA ASN A 154 -6.22 -20.18 -14.21
C ASN A 154 -4.75 -19.74 -14.30
N ALA A 155 -4.47 -18.43 -14.38
CA ALA A 155 -3.10 -17.91 -14.44
C ALA A 155 -2.23 -18.39 -13.27
N PHE A 156 -2.83 -18.55 -12.08
CA PHE A 156 -2.14 -19.02 -10.88
C PHE A 156 -2.28 -20.52 -10.61
N ALA A 157 -2.89 -21.31 -11.51
CA ALA A 157 -3.20 -22.71 -11.22
C ALA A 157 -1.97 -23.58 -10.88
N ASP A 158 -0.79 -23.19 -11.37
CA ASP A 158 0.50 -23.87 -11.15
C ASP A 158 1.21 -23.46 -9.85
N LEU A 159 0.58 -22.62 -9.01
CA LEU A 159 1.14 -22.05 -7.78
C LEU A 159 0.41 -22.56 -6.51
N PRO A 160 0.57 -23.84 -6.13
CA PRO A 160 -0.22 -24.45 -5.05
C PRO A 160 0.18 -23.99 -3.64
N VAL A 161 1.43 -23.54 -3.45
CA VAL A 161 1.99 -23.12 -2.16
C VAL A 161 2.16 -21.61 -2.02
N LEU A 162 1.52 -20.84 -2.90
CA LEU A 162 1.58 -19.38 -2.89
C LEU A 162 0.99 -18.83 -1.59
N ARG A 163 1.80 -18.08 -0.84
CA ARG A 163 1.42 -17.43 0.42
C ARG A 163 1.13 -15.95 0.24
N ASP A 164 1.98 -15.26 -0.52
CA ASP A 164 1.91 -13.82 -0.70
C ASP A 164 1.64 -13.48 -2.16
N LEU A 165 0.46 -12.92 -2.42
CA LEU A 165 0.08 -12.40 -3.74
C LEU A 165 -0.10 -10.89 -3.66
N ILE A 166 0.85 -10.17 -4.25
CA ILE A 166 0.90 -8.69 -4.18
C ILE A 166 0.86 -8.12 -5.60
N ILE A 167 -0.30 -7.62 -6.00
CA ILE A 167 -0.57 -7.06 -7.33
C ILE A 167 -1.27 -5.71 -7.18
N PHE A 168 -0.51 -4.62 -7.07
CA PHE A 168 -1.06 -3.28 -6.86
C PHE A 168 -0.49 -2.25 -7.83
N GLY A 169 -1.16 -1.11 -8.01
CA GLY A 169 -0.69 -0.07 -8.93
C GLY A 169 -0.95 -0.40 -10.40
N ASN A 170 -1.99 -1.18 -10.69
CA ASN A 170 -2.27 -1.76 -12.01
C ASN A 170 -3.64 -1.33 -12.57
N SER A 171 -3.87 -1.58 -13.86
CA SER A 171 -5.10 -1.22 -14.57
C SER A 171 -6.20 -2.31 -14.53
N LEU A 172 -6.11 -3.26 -13.60
CA LEU A 172 -7.04 -4.38 -13.50
C LEU A 172 -8.45 -3.90 -13.14
N SER A 173 -9.44 -4.29 -13.94
CA SER A 173 -10.84 -3.82 -13.78
C SER A 173 -11.70 -4.68 -12.83
N GLY A 174 -11.29 -5.92 -12.54
CA GLY A 174 -12.08 -6.85 -11.72
C GLY A 174 -11.32 -8.10 -11.28
N ILE A 175 -11.81 -8.74 -10.21
CA ILE A 175 -11.30 -10.03 -9.72
C ILE A 175 -12.38 -11.11 -9.91
N GLN A 176 -12.03 -12.17 -10.64
CA GLN A 176 -12.93 -13.28 -10.94
C GLN A 176 -13.07 -14.24 -9.74
N GLY A 177 -14.24 -14.84 -9.58
CA GLY A 177 -14.57 -15.64 -8.39
C GLY A 177 -13.74 -16.92 -8.22
N ARG A 178 -13.13 -17.39 -9.32
CA ARG A 178 -12.31 -18.61 -9.34
C ARG A 178 -10.81 -18.36 -9.49
N LEU A 179 -10.40 -17.10 -9.59
CA LEU A 179 -9.01 -16.72 -9.85
C LEU A 179 -8.02 -17.36 -8.86
N LEU A 180 -8.41 -17.38 -7.58
CA LEU A 180 -7.57 -17.90 -6.50
C LEU A 180 -7.95 -19.32 -6.06
N ARG A 181 -8.76 -20.06 -6.83
CA ARG A 181 -9.34 -21.34 -6.38
C ARG A 181 -8.29 -22.34 -5.86
N ASN A 182 -7.13 -22.43 -6.49
CA ASN A 182 -6.11 -23.43 -6.15
C ASN A 182 -5.12 -22.98 -5.07
N GLN A 183 -5.12 -21.68 -4.73
CA GLN A 183 -4.16 -21.09 -3.80
C GLN A 183 -4.65 -21.26 -2.34
N GLN A 184 -4.47 -22.44 -1.77
CA GLN A 184 -5.01 -22.77 -0.43
C GLN A 184 -4.13 -22.21 0.71
N GLU A 185 -2.84 -22.00 0.44
CA GLU A 185 -1.85 -21.55 1.41
C GLU A 185 -1.71 -20.01 1.49
N LEU A 186 -2.59 -19.23 0.83
CA LEU A 186 -2.50 -17.78 0.86
C LEU A 186 -2.62 -17.24 2.28
N GLU A 187 -1.70 -16.37 2.65
CA GLU A 187 -1.66 -15.65 3.93
C GLU A 187 -1.93 -14.16 3.71
N LEU A 188 -1.42 -13.59 2.61
CA LEU A 188 -1.53 -12.18 2.24
C LEU A 188 -2.03 -12.02 0.80
N VAL A 189 -3.09 -11.22 0.63
CA VAL A 189 -3.61 -10.85 -0.68
C VAL A 189 -3.72 -9.34 -0.79
N ARG A 190 -2.96 -8.74 -1.71
CA ARG A 190 -2.99 -7.30 -1.95
C ARG A 190 -3.29 -6.99 -3.41
N PHE A 191 -4.37 -6.25 -3.61
CA PHE A 191 -4.82 -5.73 -4.89
C PHE A 191 -5.12 -4.21 -4.81
N ASP A 192 -4.35 -3.47 -4.01
CA ASP A 192 -4.59 -2.04 -3.77
C ASP A 192 -4.17 -1.13 -4.94
N GLN A 193 -4.51 0.16 -4.87
CA GLN A 193 -4.07 1.20 -5.80
C GLN A 193 -4.33 0.84 -7.28
N GLY A 194 -5.54 0.41 -7.61
CA GLY A 194 -5.90 -0.03 -8.96
C GLY A 194 -7.22 0.55 -9.45
N ASN A 195 -7.74 -0.04 -10.53
CA ASN A 195 -9.02 0.33 -11.13
C ASN A 195 -10.09 -0.75 -10.94
N ILE A 196 -10.00 -1.54 -9.86
CA ILE A 196 -10.91 -2.67 -9.65
C ILE A 196 -12.30 -2.14 -9.33
N THR A 197 -13.27 -2.47 -10.19
CA THR A 197 -14.67 -2.04 -10.08
C THR A 197 -15.57 -3.11 -9.48
N SER A 198 -15.19 -4.39 -9.58
CA SER A 198 -16.00 -5.52 -9.13
C SER A 198 -15.16 -6.68 -8.57
N LEU A 199 -15.72 -7.33 -7.55
CA LEU A 199 -15.26 -8.60 -6.99
C LEU A 199 -16.38 -9.61 -7.19
N GLN A 200 -16.15 -10.67 -7.96
CA GLN A 200 -17.16 -11.71 -8.12
C GLN A 200 -17.31 -12.53 -6.83
N PRO A 201 -18.52 -13.01 -6.52
CA PRO A 201 -18.75 -13.91 -5.39
C PRO A 201 -17.80 -15.10 -5.43
N GLY A 202 -17.22 -15.42 -4.28
CA GLY A 202 -16.30 -16.54 -4.14
C GLY A 202 -14.83 -16.21 -4.41
N ALA A 203 -14.46 -14.98 -4.80
CA ALA A 203 -13.08 -14.59 -5.10
C ALA A 203 -12.07 -14.96 -4.00
N PHE A 204 -12.50 -14.91 -2.73
CA PHE A 204 -11.70 -15.28 -1.56
C PHE A 204 -12.29 -16.46 -0.79
N GLN A 205 -13.24 -17.21 -1.35
CA GLN A 205 -13.92 -18.26 -0.60
C GLN A 205 -12.96 -19.38 -0.18
N CYS A 206 -13.15 -19.87 1.06
CA CYS A 206 -12.42 -20.99 1.65
C CYS A 206 -10.90 -20.80 1.67
N LYS A 207 -10.43 -19.58 1.95
CA LYS A 207 -9.02 -19.28 2.20
C LYS A 207 -8.72 -19.31 3.69
N GLU A 208 -8.56 -20.52 4.22
CA GLU A 208 -8.42 -20.75 5.67
C GLU A 208 -7.18 -20.10 6.28
N PHE A 209 -6.15 -19.84 5.47
CA PHE A 209 -4.88 -19.26 5.92
C PHE A 209 -4.76 -17.75 5.73
N VAL A 210 -5.67 -17.12 4.97
CA VAL A 210 -5.56 -15.68 4.68
C VAL A 210 -5.74 -14.90 5.97
N THR A 211 -4.76 -14.05 6.25
CA THR A 211 -4.69 -13.18 7.43
C THR A 211 -4.98 -11.73 7.08
N GLU A 212 -4.66 -11.31 5.86
CA GLU A 212 -4.82 -9.94 5.40
C GLU A 212 -5.29 -9.88 3.95
N ILE A 213 -6.31 -9.04 3.72
CA ILE A 213 -6.78 -8.64 2.40
C ILE A 213 -6.74 -7.11 2.30
N ASP A 214 -5.94 -6.59 1.37
CA ASP A 214 -5.89 -5.15 1.05
C ASP A 214 -6.42 -4.89 -0.37
N LEU A 215 -7.48 -4.11 -0.44
CA LEU A 215 -8.19 -3.69 -1.66
C LEU A 215 -8.39 -2.16 -1.66
N ARG A 216 -7.64 -1.41 -0.85
CA ARG A 216 -7.78 0.04 -0.76
C ARG A 216 -7.43 0.75 -2.07
N VAL A 217 -7.93 1.97 -2.25
CA VAL A 217 -7.63 2.81 -3.42
C VAL A 217 -7.99 2.05 -4.71
N ASN A 218 -9.26 1.66 -4.81
CA ASN A 218 -9.86 1.03 -5.99
C ASN A 218 -11.19 1.73 -6.31
N GLN A 219 -12.01 1.14 -7.18
CA GLN A 219 -13.26 1.72 -7.63
C GLN A 219 -14.47 0.83 -7.29
N LEU A 220 -14.36 -0.01 -6.27
CA LEU A 220 -15.42 -0.94 -5.87
C LEU A 220 -16.67 -0.16 -5.47
N GLN A 221 -17.83 -0.54 -6.01
CA GLN A 221 -19.10 0.12 -5.72
C GLN A 221 -20.00 -0.69 -4.77
N ARG A 222 -19.78 -2.01 -4.72
CA ARG A 222 -20.61 -2.94 -3.96
C ARG A 222 -19.76 -4.04 -3.34
N ILE A 223 -20.19 -4.53 -2.18
CA ILE A 223 -19.71 -5.79 -1.61
C ILE A 223 -20.90 -6.75 -1.55
N GLU A 224 -20.81 -7.81 -2.33
CA GLU A 224 -21.88 -8.80 -2.46
C GLU A 224 -21.86 -9.81 -1.31
N THR A 225 -23.01 -10.45 -1.11
CA THR A 225 -23.12 -11.55 -0.14
C THR A 225 -22.13 -12.65 -0.50
N GLY A 226 -21.35 -13.11 0.47
CA GLY A 226 -20.39 -14.20 0.23
C GLY A 226 -18.98 -13.75 -0.18
N THR A 227 -18.74 -12.47 -0.49
CA THR A 227 -17.41 -11.99 -0.91
C THR A 227 -16.33 -12.25 0.14
N PHE A 228 -16.59 -11.91 1.42
CA PHE A 228 -15.68 -12.15 2.53
C PHE A 228 -16.32 -13.07 3.57
N THR A 229 -16.44 -14.36 3.22
CA THR A 229 -17.08 -15.34 4.10
C THR A 229 -16.20 -16.55 4.40
N ASN A 230 -16.30 -17.07 5.63
CA ASN A 230 -15.58 -18.25 6.09
C ASN A 230 -14.04 -18.12 6.01
N LEU A 231 -13.51 -16.93 6.27
CA LEU A 231 -12.07 -16.67 6.34
C LEU A 231 -11.61 -16.75 7.80
N LEU A 232 -11.35 -17.98 8.25
CA LEU A 232 -11.22 -18.30 9.68
C LEU A 232 -9.99 -17.69 10.36
N ARG A 233 -8.96 -17.32 9.60
CA ARG A 233 -7.73 -16.69 10.11
C ARG A 233 -7.56 -15.22 9.75
N LEU A 234 -8.55 -14.64 9.05
CA LEU A 234 -8.49 -13.27 8.60
C LEU A 234 -8.52 -12.31 9.79
N ARG A 235 -7.52 -11.44 9.87
CA ARG A 235 -7.37 -10.41 10.91
C ARG A 235 -7.65 -9.02 10.36
N THR A 236 -7.27 -8.75 9.11
CA THR A 236 -7.36 -7.41 8.53
C THR A 236 -8.07 -7.45 7.18
N ILE A 237 -9.07 -6.59 7.02
CA ILE A 237 -9.65 -6.22 5.73
C ILE A 237 -9.49 -4.72 5.54
N ASN A 238 -8.86 -4.32 4.45
CA ASN A 238 -8.79 -2.93 4.03
C ASN A 238 -9.53 -2.69 2.70
N LEU A 239 -10.61 -1.91 2.78
CA LEU A 239 -11.46 -1.50 1.65
C LEU A 239 -11.55 0.03 1.58
N GLY A 240 -10.61 0.74 2.20
CA GLY A 240 -10.60 2.21 2.25
C GLY A 240 -10.44 2.84 0.87
N THR A 241 -10.88 4.09 0.72
CA THR A 241 -10.72 4.88 -0.52
C THR A 241 -11.25 4.12 -1.74
N ASN A 242 -12.52 3.74 -1.68
CA ASN A 242 -13.26 3.08 -2.77
C ASN A 242 -14.56 3.86 -3.05
N ASN A 243 -15.43 3.33 -3.89
CA ASN A 243 -16.72 3.93 -4.22
C ASN A 243 -17.91 3.16 -3.61
N ILE A 244 -17.68 2.44 -2.49
CA ILE A 244 -18.65 1.45 -2.00
C ILE A 244 -19.88 2.18 -1.49
N GLN A 245 -21.03 1.89 -2.11
CA GLN A 245 -22.34 2.44 -1.73
C GLN A 245 -23.21 1.40 -1.02
N VAL A 246 -23.06 0.14 -1.42
CA VAL A 246 -23.91 -0.95 -0.94
C VAL A 246 -23.06 -2.12 -0.45
N ILE A 247 -23.31 -2.52 0.79
CA ILE A 247 -22.81 -3.75 1.38
C ILE A 247 -24.04 -4.64 1.56
N GLU A 248 -23.98 -5.87 1.08
CA GLU A 248 -25.10 -6.81 1.20
C GLU A 248 -25.11 -7.57 2.53
N GLU A 249 -26.25 -8.16 2.87
CA GLU A 249 -26.42 -8.92 4.10
C GLU A 249 -25.45 -10.12 4.16
N GLY A 250 -24.70 -10.24 5.26
CA GLY A 250 -23.72 -11.32 5.41
C GLY A 250 -22.48 -11.21 4.51
N ALA A 251 -22.20 -10.04 3.91
CA ALA A 251 -20.98 -9.80 3.14
C ALA A 251 -19.69 -10.12 3.93
N PHE A 252 -19.72 -9.98 5.26
CA PHE A 252 -18.61 -10.25 6.19
C PHE A 252 -18.89 -11.41 7.17
N ALA A 253 -19.66 -12.42 6.76
CA ALA A 253 -20.08 -13.50 7.65
C ALA A 253 -18.94 -14.47 8.01
N ASN A 254 -18.89 -14.87 9.29
CA ASN A 254 -17.98 -15.89 9.82
C ASN A 254 -16.48 -15.53 9.66
N LEU A 255 -16.08 -14.42 10.28
CA LEU A 255 -14.69 -13.94 10.38
C LEU A 255 -14.27 -13.87 11.86
N PRO A 256 -14.08 -15.02 12.53
CA PRO A 256 -13.97 -15.08 14.00
C PRO A 256 -12.72 -14.40 14.56
N LEU A 257 -11.65 -14.27 13.77
CA LEU A 257 -10.38 -13.64 14.16
C LEU A 257 -10.19 -12.23 13.61
N LEU A 258 -11.23 -11.62 13.01
CA LEU A 258 -11.13 -10.28 12.44
C LEU A 258 -10.85 -9.26 13.56
N GLU A 259 -9.79 -8.50 13.39
CA GLU A 259 -9.30 -7.47 14.32
C GLU A 259 -9.54 -6.07 13.77
N ARG A 260 -9.33 -5.87 12.46
CA ARG A 260 -9.41 -4.57 11.79
C ARG A 260 -10.27 -4.64 10.53
N LEU A 261 -11.26 -3.75 10.45
CA LEU A 261 -12.07 -3.51 9.25
C LEU A 261 -12.02 -2.03 8.86
N GLU A 262 -11.45 -1.73 7.71
CA GLU A 262 -11.35 -0.37 7.17
C GLU A 262 -12.30 -0.20 5.98
N LEU A 263 -13.24 0.73 6.10
CA LEU A 263 -14.21 1.15 5.09
C LEU A 263 -14.19 2.68 4.92
N VAL A 264 -13.13 3.34 5.37
CA VAL A 264 -12.95 4.79 5.33
C VAL A 264 -12.96 5.31 3.89
N GLU A 265 -13.43 6.53 3.66
CA GLU A 265 -13.45 7.15 2.31
C GLU A 265 -14.19 6.29 1.29
N ASN A 266 -15.47 6.03 1.58
CA ASN A 266 -16.38 5.35 0.68
C ASN A 266 -17.66 6.18 0.52
N GLN A 267 -18.71 5.61 -0.07
CA GLN A 267 -19.97 6.28 -0.35
C GLN A 267 -21.14 5.58 0.39
N ILE A 268 -20.86 4.96 1.54
CA ILE A 268 -21.83 4.17 2.30
C ILE A 268 -22.84 5.12 2.93
N THR A 269 -24.13 4.84 2.76
CA THR A 269 -25.21 5.71 3.26
C THR A 269 -25.94 5.15 4.48
N VAL A 270 -26.02 3.82 4.61
CA VAL A 270 -26.70 3.14 5.70
C VAL A 270 -25.87 1.92 6.10
N VAL A 271 -25.74 1.69 7.41
CA VAL A 271 -25.05 0.51 7.94
C VAL A 271 -25.99 -0.26 8.87
N HIS A 272 -26.19 -1.54 8.56
CA HIS A 272 -27.07 -2.42 9.32
C HIS A 272 -26.29 -3.56 9.99
N SER A 273 -26.77 -4.05 11.12
CA SER A 273 -26.18 -5.14 11.89
C SER A 273 -26.25 -6.50 11.20
N ASN A 274 -27.10 -6.68 10.18
CA ASN A 274 -27.20 -7.89 9.37
C ASN A 274 -26.09 -7.98 8.31
N LEU A 275 -25.46 -6.88 7.91
CA LEU A 275 -24.35 -6.85 6.93
C LEU A 275 -23.18 -7.74 7.36
N PHE A 276 -22.97 -7.86 8.67
CA PHE A 276 -21.89 -8.65 9.25
C PHE A 276 -22.22 -10.13 9.41
N GLY A 277 -23.51 -10.51 9.43
CA GLY A 277 -24.00 -11.89 9.64
C GLY A 277 -23.63 -12.55 10.98
N THR A 278 -22.63 -12.03 11.70
CA THR A 278 -22.02 -12.59 12.90
C THR A 278 -21.59 -11.47 13.86
N THR A 279 -21.29 -11.82 15.11
CA THR A 279 -20.70 -10.88 16.09
C THR A 279 -19.19 -11.08 16.11
N PHE A 280 -18.42 -10.02 15.91
CA PHE A 280 -16.96 -10.05 15.93
C PHE A 280 -16.44 -9.88 17.36
N GLN A 281 -15.92 -10.96 17.92
CA GLN A 281 -15.38 -10.96 19.29
C GLN A 281 -14.00 -10.31 19.38
N ASN A 282 -13.25 -10.26 18.27
CA ASN A 282 -11.87 -9.77 18.26
C ASN A 282 -11.69 -8.43 17.53
N LEU A 283 -12.76 -7.87 16.96
CA LEU A 283 -12.67 -6.62 16.22
C LEU A 283 -12.35 -5.49 17.18
N ASN A 284 -11.14 -4.96 17.09
CA ASN A 284 -10.63 -3.90 17.94
C ASN A 284 -10.65 -2.54 17.22
N TYR A 285 -10.64 -2.54 15.89
CA TYR A 285 -10.68 -1.33 15.08
C TYR A 285 -11.75 -1.43 13.98
N LEU A 286 -12.58 -0.39 13.89
CA LEU A 286 -13.55 -0.21 12.82
C LEU A 286 -13.47 1.20 12.26
N GLY A 287 -13.10 1.32 10.99
CA GLY A 287 -13.06 2.58 10.26
C GLY A 287 -14.23 2.67 9.29
N VAL A 288 -15.14 3.61 9.51
CA VAL A 288 -16.26 3.94 8.60
C VAL A 288 -16.34 5.45 8.30
N GLY A 289 -15.32 6.21 8.70
CA GLY A 289 -15.27 7.66 8.49
C GLY A 289 -15.22 8.05 7.01
N SER A 290 -15.46 9.33 6.73
CA SER A 290 -15.49 9.90 5.38
C SER A 290 -16.43 9.13 4.45
N ASN A 291 -17.64 8.88 4.93
CA ASN A 291 -18.74 8.23 4.21
C ASN A 291 -19.97 9.15 4.21
N GLN A 292 -21.15 8.63 3.84
CA GLN A 292 -22.42 9.37 3.82
C GLN A 292 -23.45 8.74 4.78
N ILE A 293 -22.97 8.09 5.85
CA ILE A 293 -23.79 7.31 6.76
C ILE A 293 -24.72 8.26 7.52
N HIS A 294 -26.01 8.16 7.25
CA HIS A 294 -27.05 8.96 7.89
C HIS A 294 -28.00 8.14 8.75
N ALA A 295 -27.86 6.81 8.72
CA ALA A 295 -28.67 5.94 9.54
C ALA A 295 -27.96 4.62 9.88
N ILE A 296 -28.17 4.16 11.11
CA ILE A 296 -27.73 2.88 11.63
C ILE A 296 -28.85 2.21 12.42
N ASP A 297 -28.86 0.89 12.54
CA ASP A 297 -29.79 0.21 13.45
C ASP A 297 -29.23 0.12 14.88
N ARG A 298 -30.13 -0.03 15.86
CA ARG A 298 -29.76 -0.12 17.29
C ARG A 298 -28.87 -1.31 17.65
N GLN A 299 -28.83 -2.35 16.81
CA GLN A 299 -28.01 -3.53 17.06
C GLN A 299 -26.65 -3.46 16.38
N PHE A 300 -26.37 -2.41 15.60
CA PHE A 300 -25.11 -2.23 14.88
C PHE A 300 -23.90 -2.47 15.81
N PHE A 301 -23.83 -1.69 16.89
CA PHE A 301 -22.78 -1.76 17.91
C PHE A 301 -22.70 -3.08 18.69
N ARG A 302 -23.81 -3.82 18.78
CA ARG A 302 -23.80 -5.13 19.46
C ARG A 302 -23.00 -6.18 18.69
N ARG A 303 -22.65 -5.90 17.43
CA ARG A 303 -21.80 -6.78 16.62
C ARG A 303 -20.32 -6.69 16.97
N PHE A 304 -19.89 -5.70 17.73
CA PHE A 304 -18.47 -5.47 18.06
C PHE A 304 -18.29 -5.10 19.53
N PRO A 305 -18.55 -6.04 20.46
CA PRO A 305 -18.55 -5.78 21.90
C PRO A 305 -17.19 -5.39 22.49
N ASN A 306 -16.08 -5.70 21.81
CA ASN A 306 -14.71 -5.47 22.28
C ASN A 306 -13.94 -4.45 21.43
N ILE A 307 -14.67 -3.54 20.76
CA ILE A 307 -14.06 -2.48 19.97
C ILE A 307 -13.22 -1.55 20.86
N ILE A 308 -12.05 -1.12 20.37
CA ILE A 308 -11.13 -0.22 21.07
C ILE A 308 -11.04 1.12 20.34
N SER A 309 -11.04 1.12 19.01
CA SER A 309 -10.99 2.32 18.20
C SER A 309 -12.07 2.28 17.13
N PHE A 310 -12.80 3.40 17.01
CA PHE A 310 -13.88 3.59 16.06
C PHE A 310 -13.68 4.93 15.34
N PHE A 311 -13.18 4.84 14.11
CA PHE A 311 -13.03 5.99 13.22
C PHE A 311 -14.33 6.20 12.45
N GLY A 312 -15.20 7.06 12.97
CA GLY A 312 -16.50 7.36 12.37
C GLY A 312 -16.60 8.72 11.69
N ALA A 313 -15.68 9.67 11.95
CA ALA A 313 -15.83 11.08 11.58
C ALA A 313 -16.17 11.32 10.09
N PHE A 314 -16.68 12.51 9.78
CA PHE A 314 -17.06 12.89 8.41
C PHE A 314 -18.15 12.00 7.83
N ASN A 315 -19.11 11.62 8.66
CA ASN A 315 -20.42 11.12 8.25
C ASN A 315 -21.52 12.08 8.71
N VAL A 316 -22.75 11.84 8.25
CA VAL A 316 -23.93 12.54 8.80
C VAL A 316 -24.15 12.12 10.26
N CYS A 317 -23.95 10.84 10.54
CA CYS A 317 -24.20 10.26 11.85
C CYS A 317 -23.05 10.30 12.84
N PHE A 318 -21.84 10.18 12.32
CA PHE A 318 -20.62 10.14 13.11
C PHE A 318 -19.85 11.42 12.80
N SER A 319 -20.08 12.46 13.59
CA SER A 319 -19.43 13.76 13.39
C SER A 319 -18.01 13.81 13.94
N GLN A 320 -17.62 12.82 14.75
CA GLN A 320 -16.34 12.77 15.46
C GLN A 320 -15.75 11.36 15.43
N ASN A 321 -14.45 11.28 15.69
CA ASN A 321 -13.75 10.02 15.90
C ASN A 321 -13.72 9.65 17.37
N PHE A 322 -13.69 8.35 17.63
CA PHE A 322 -13.68 7.78 18.96
C PHE A 322 -12.49 6.82 19.08
N ASP A 323 -11.38 7.35 19.57
CA ASP A 323 -10.15 6.59 19.80
C ASP A 323 -10.08 6.13 21.26
N ASP A 324 -9.55 4.93 21.48
CA ASP A 324 -9.35 4.34 22.81
C ASP A 324 -10.62 4.32 23.69
N ILE A 325 -11.74 3.83 23.12
CA ILE A 325 -12.99 3.71 23.84
C ILE A 325 -12.98 2.55 24.83
N SER A 326 -13.54 2.81 26.00
CA SER A 326 -13.74 1.83 27.08
C SER A 326 -15.07 1.12 26.95
N SER A 327 -16.09 1.81 26.41
CA SER A 327 -17.43 1.28 26.21
C SER A 327 -18.17 2.06 25.14
N ILE A 328 -18.76 1.36 24.17
CA ILE A 328 -19.62 1.98 23.15
C ILE A 328 -20.78 2.75 23.78
N GLU A 329 -21.39 2.21 24.85
CA GLU A 329 -22.57 2.82 25.46
C GLU A 329 -22.25 4.18 26.09
N ASN A 330 -21.04 4.33 26.64
CA ASN A 330 -20.64 5.56 27.32
C ASN A 330 -19.96 6.54 26.36
N ASP A 331 -19.12 6.03 25.46
CA ASP A 331 -18.22 6.86 24.67
C ASP A 331 -18.83 7.23 23.30
N VAL A 332 -19.71 6.39 22.74
CA VAL A 332 -20.20 6.53 21.36
C VAL A 332 -21.71 6.80 21.28
N ALA A 333 -22.53 6.00 21.98
CA ALA A 333 -23.99 6.08 21.89
C ALA A 333 -24.60 7.48 22.16
N PRO A 334 -24.09 8.31 23.09
CA PRO A 334 -24.63 9.66 23.33
C PRO A 334 -24.57 10.59 22.11
N TYR A 335 -23.69 10.30 21.15
CA TYR A 335 -23.51 11.10 19.95
C TYR A 335 -24.37 10.64 18.77
N LEU A 336 -25.21 9.60 18.97
CA LEU A 336 -25.92 8.90 17.90
C LEU A 336 -27.45 8.91 18.05
N GLU A 337 -28.00 9.75 18.93
CA GLU A 337 -29.45 9.78 19.14
C GLU A 337 -30.24 10.08 17.86
N THR A 338 -29.71 10.93 16.98
CA THR A 338 -30.34 11.28 15.69
C THR A 338 -30.09 10.26 14.57
N CYS A 339 -29.37 9.18 14.87
CA CYS A 339 -28.82 8.24 13.88
C CYS A 339 -29.49 6.89 13.85
N PHE A 340 -30.22 6.55 14.90
CA PHE A 340 -30.94 5.31 14.93
C PHE A 340 -32.10 5.38 13.94
N LEU A 341 -32.13 4.41 13.02
CA LEU A 341 -33.25 4.21 12.11
C LEU A 341 -34.56 4.19 12.89
N ASP A 342 -35.52 5.01 12.45
CA ASP A 342 -36.90 4.93 12.92
C ASP A 342 -37.47 3.56 12.49
N GLU A 343 -37.86 2.74 13.47
CA GLU A 343 -38.37 1.38 13.25
C GLU A 343 -39.63 1.35 12.34
N THR A 344 -40.24 2.51 12.07
CA THR A 344 -41.36 2.67 11.14
C THR A 344 -40.98 2.62 9.66
N VAL A 345 -39.69 2.77 9.29
CA VAL A 345 -39.21 2.80 7.89
C VAL A 345 -38.66 1.45 7.41
N LEU A 346 -38.59 0.43 8.28
CA LEU A 346 -38.15 -0.91 7.87
C LEU A 346 -39.12 -1.51 6.84
N PRO A 347 -38.66 -1.99 5.67
CA PRO A 347 -39.51 -2.75 4.76
C PRO A 347 -39.95 -4.02 5.48
N ARG A 348 -41.22 -4.06 5.92
CA ARG A 348 -41.88 -5.26 6.42
C ARG A 348 -42.05 -6.27 5.29
N LYS A 349 -40.98 -6.93 4.85
CA LYS A 349 -41.13 -8.23 4.20
C LYS A 349 -41.36 -9.27 5.29
N ARG A 350 -42.64 -9.51 5.60
CA ARG A 350 -43.05 -10.77 6.25
C ARG A 350 -42.60 -11.90 5.32
N ALA A 351 -41.59 -12.64 5.71
CA ALA A 351 -41.37 -13.97 5.15
C ALA A 351 -42.63 -14.81 5.45
N PRO A 352 -43.21 -15.52 4.47
CA PRO A 352 -44.31 -16.42 4.76
C PRO A 352 -43.77 -17.58 5.60
N SER A 353 -44.32 -17.78 6.80
CA SER A 353 -44.05 -18.97 7.58
C SER A 353 -44.61 -20.18 6.84
N LYS A 354 -43.78 -20.90 6.10
CA LYS A 354 -44.03 -22.31 5.84
C LYS A 354 -43.44 -23.08 7.02
N ARG A 355 -44.31 -23.65 7.84
CA ARG A 355 -43.95 -24.83 8.65
C ARG A 355 -43.37 -25.86 7.70
N LEU A 356 -42.09 -26.14 7.85
CA LEU A 356 -41.52 -27.42 7.47
C LEU A 356 -41.20 -28.10 8.79
N ASP A 357 -42.11 -28.97 9.21
CA ASP A 357 -41.77 -30.06 10.12
C ASP A 357 -40.75 -30.92 9.37
N GLY A 358 -39.54 -31.03 9.92
CA GLY A 358 -38.42 -31.67 9.25
C GLY A 358 -37.17 -31.62 10.12
N ASP A 359 -37.16 -32.52 11.11
CA ASP A 359 -35.98 -32.99 11.84
C ASP A 359 -34.77 -33.18 10.91
N HIS A 360 -33.60 -32.61 11.27
CA HIS A 360 -32.20 -32.83 10.83
C HIS A 360 -31.43 -31.55 11.23
N GLY A 361 -30.61 -31.54 12.28
CA GLY A 361 -29.35 -32.29 12.38
C GLY A 361 -28.20 -31.37 11.97
N ASP A 362 -27.40 -30.94 12.94
CA ASP A 362 -26.15 -30.19 12.76
C ASP A 362 -25.34 -30.66 11.54
N THR A 363 -25.07 -29.76 10.59
CA THR A 363 -23.87 -29.85 9.76
C THR A 363 -23.32 -28.46 9.48
N ALA A 364 -22.12 -28.22 10.00
CA ALA A 364 -21.19 -27.26 9.46
C ALA A 364 -21.13 -27.41 7.94
N SER A 365 -21.20 -26.30 7.18
CA SER A 365 -20.95 -26.37 5.74
C SER A 365 -19.48 -26.69 5.52
N ALA A 366 -19.18 -27.98 5.48
CA ALA A 366 -17.89 -28.53 5.17
C ALA A 366 -17.45 -28.03 3.79
N CYS A 367 -16.20 -27.59 3.73
CA CYS A 367 -15.46 -27.30 2.50
C CYS A 367 -15.44 -28.56 1.62
N PHE A 368 -16.41 -28.70 0.71
CA PHE A 368 -16.37 -29.67 -0.38
C PHE A 368 -16.30 -28.93 -1.72
N PRO A 369 -15.50 -29.42 -2.68
CA PRO A 369 -15.46 -28.84 -4.01
C PRO A 369 -16.82 -29.06 -4.70
N ALA A 370 -17.49 -27.98 -5.08
CA ALA A 370 -18.68 -28.09 -5.93
C ALA A 370 -18.29 -28.77 -7.25
N SER A 371 -18.81 -29.98 -7.47
CA SER A 371 -18.74 -30.67 -8.75
C SER A 371 -19.56 -29.89 -9.78
N ALA A 372 -18.97 -29.67 -10.95
CA ALA A 372 -19.62 -29.03 -12.09
C ALA A 372 -20.98 -29.68 -12.42
N LYS A 373 -22.03 -28.87 -12.50
CA LYS A 373 -23.20 -29.15 -13.31
C LYS A 373 -23.38 -28.00 -14.29
N ASP A 374 -23.20 -28.34 -15.56
CA ASP A 374 -23.59 -27.54 -16.71
C ASP A 374 -25.00 -26.99 -16.51
N TYR A 375 -25.16 -25.68 -16.65
CA TYR A 375 -26.45 -25.10 -17.00
C TYR A 375 -26.30 -24.54 -18.41
N ARG A 376 -26.84 -25.30 -19.36
CA ARG A 376 -27.03 -24.86 -20.74
C ARG A 376 -28.15 -23.82 -20.79
N ASP A 377 -27.93 -22.89 -21.69
CA ASP A 377 -28.81 -21.84 -22.17
C ASP A 377 -30.09 -22.40 -22.83
N ASP A 378 -31.04 -21.49 -23.06
CA ASP A 378 -32.24 -21.52 -23.91
C ASP A 378 -33.55 -21.25 -23.14
N THR A 379 -34.04 -20.01 -23.22
CA THR A 379 -35.24 -19.72 -24.04
C THR A 379 -35.55 -18.22 -24.13
N GLU A 380 -35.77 -17.81 -25.38
CA GLU A 380 -36.12 -16.50 -25.91
C GLU A 380 -37.59 -16.08 -25.65
N GLU A 381 -37.80 -14.77 -25.89
CA GLU A 381 -39.03 -14.10 -26.33
C GLU A 381 -40.22 -13.84 -25.37
N TYR A 382 -40.48 -12.55 -25.07
CA TYR A 382 -41.55 -11.74 -25.71
C TYR A 382 -41.93 -10.52 -24.83
N LYS A 383 -41.51 -9.31 -25.24
CA LYS A 383 -42.39 -8.19 -25.66
C LYS A 383 -41.61 -6.88 -25.82
N ARG A 384 -41.58 -6.44 -27.08
CA ARG A 384 -41.19 -5.13 -27.58
C ARG A 384 -42.42 -4.21 -27.64
N GLU A 385 -42.15 -2.92 -27.88
CA GLU A 385 -43.03 -1.78 -28.20
C GLU A 385 -43.48 -0.96 -26.97
N THR A 386 -42.95 0.24 -26.75
CA THR A 386 -43.10 1.38 -27.68
C THR A 386 -41.90 2.35 -27.58
N PHE A 387 -41.24 2.56 -28.72
CA PHE A 387 -40.31 3.68 -28.98
C PHE A 387 -41.08 4.71 -29.82
N GLU A 388 -40.57 5.95 -29.89
CA GLU A 388 -41.09 7.13 -30.62
C GLU A 388 -41.86 8.16 -29.79
N SER A 389 -41.12 8.98 -29.04
CA SER A 389 -41.25 10.45 -29.07
C SER A 389 -40.16 11.09 -28.20
N ILE A 390 -39.60 12.20 -28.68
CA ILE A 390 -38.62 13.08 -28.01
C ILE A 390 -37.14 12.67 -28.21
N LEU A 391 -36.74 12.55 -29.48
CA LEU A 391 -35.35 12.72 -29.91
C LEU A 391 -35.28 13.92 -30.87
N HIS A 392 -35.36 15.16 -30.36
CA HIS A 392 -35.13 16.35 -31.21
C HIS A 392 -34.67 17.65 -30.53
N SER A 393 -34.04 17.63 -29.33
CA SER A 393 -33.51 18.88 -28.74
C SER A 393 -32.24 18.75 -27.87
N ALA A 394 -31.24 17.96 -28.28
CA ALA A 394 -29.99 17.82 -27.52
C ALA A 394 -28.71 17.87 -28.36
N LEU A 395 -28.71 18.64 -29.45
CA LEU A 395 -27.54 18.90 -30.30
C LEU A 395 -27.28 20.41 -30.37
N PHE A 396 -26.95 21.05 -29.23
CA PHE A 396 -26.23 22.33 -29.25
C PHE A 396 -25.50 22.74 -27.95
N THR A 397 -25.29 21.86 -26.96
CA THR A 397 -24.63 22.23 -25.68
C THR A 397 -23.60 21.21 -25.18
N ARG A 398 -22.86 20.55 -26.09
CA ARG A 398 -21.75 19.64 -25.69
C ARG A 398 -20.35 20.25 -25.75
N TYR A 399 -20.18 21.45 -26.33
CA TYR A 399 -18.82 21.99 -26.56
C TYR A 399 -18.29 22.93 -25.46
N GLU A 400 -19.14 23.46 -24.57
CA GLU A 400 -18.70 24.36 -23.48
C GLU A 400 -18.71 23.73 -22.08
N MET A 401 -19.33 22.56 -21.89
CA MET A 401 -19.30 21.82 -20.61
C MET A 401 -17.94 21.14 -20.35
N HIS A 402 -17.17 20.79 -21.39
CA HIS A 402 -15.86 20.16 -21.21
C HIS A 402 -14.81 21.12 -20.63
N LYS A 403 -14.92 22.43 -20.87
CA LYS A 403 -13.99 23.40 -20.28
C LYS A 403 -14.29 23.66 -18.81
N ILE A 404 -15.56 23.65 -18.42
CA ILE A 404 -15.98 23.82 -17.02
C ILE A 404 -15.69 22.54 -16.23
N LEU A 405 -15.89 21.34 -16.80
CA LEU A 405 -15.61 20.08 -16.12
C LEU A 405 -14.10 19.85 -15.93
N VAL A 406 -13.26 20.23 -16.89
CA VAL A 406 -11.79 20.14 -16.76
C VAL A 406 -11.26 21.18 -15.75
N LEU A 407 -11.91 22.34 -15.62
CA LEU A 407 -11.59 23.30 -14.56
C LEU A 407 -12.05 22.82 -13.17
N CYS A 408 -13.19 22.12 -13.06
CA CYS A 408 -13.66 21.57 -11.78
C CYS A 408 -12.99 20.24 -11.39
N LEU A 409 -12.46 19.46 -12.34
CA LEU A 409 -11.71 18.22 -12.05
C LEU A 409 -10.29 18.47 -11.56
N VAL A 410 -9.78 19.70 -11.70
CA VAL A 410 -8.52 20.14 -11.06
C VAL A 410 -8.73 20.49 -9.58
N ASP A 411 -9.98 20.68 -9.13
CA ASP A 411 -10.33 21.01 -7.74
C ASP A 411 -10.80 19.80 -6.88
N LEU A 412 -10.86 18.60 -7.46
CA LEU A 412 -10.99 17.36 -6.68
C LEU A 412 -9.59 16.92 -6.23
N VAL A 413 -9.06 17.66 -5.25
CA VAL A 413 -7.86 17.31 -4.51
C VAL A 413 -8.12 15.98 -3.83
N VAL A 414 -7.49 14.92 -4.35
CA VAL A 414 -7.20 13.71 -3.58
C VAL A 414 -6.45 14.18 -2.34
N GLN A 415 -7.06 14.08 -1.16
CA GLN A 415 -6.28 14.12 0.07
C GLN A 415 -5.50 12.82 0.12
N VAL A 416 -4.33 12.81 -0.52
CA VAL A 416 -3.27 11.90 -0.08
C VAL A 416 -2.93 12.32 1.35
N ASN A 417 -2.39 11.46 2.21
CA ASN A 417 -1.79 11.88 3.49
C ASN A 417 -0.30 12.17 3.24
N SER A 418 0.29 13.20 3.85
CA SER A 418 1.74 13.40 3.69
C SER A 418 2.44 12.31 4.46
N HIS A 419 3.64 11.95 4.03
CA HIS A 419 4.41 10.93 4.72
C HIS A 419 5.89 11.26 4.61
N GLY A 420 6.63 11.00 5.67
CA GLY A 420 8.07 11.15 5.65
C GLY A 420 8.72 10.77 6.97
N ARG A 421 10.04 10.65 6.93
CA ARG A 421 10.86 10.24 8.07
C ARG A 421 12.21 10.94 8.05
N MET A 422 12.68 11.35 9.22
CA MET A 422 14.04 11.89 9.39
C MET A 422 15.02 10.72 9.60
N MET A 423 15.90 10.53 8.63
CA MET A 423 16.83 9.41 8.60
C MET A 423 18.26 9.80 9.01
N ARG A 424 18.56 11.10 9.09
CA ARG A 424 19.82 11.58 9.65
C ARG A 424 19.61 12.91 10.40
N PRO A 425 19.97 12.99 11.69
CA PRO A 425 20.12 11.84 12.58
C PRO A 425 18.84 10.99 12.56
N VAL A 426 18.94 9.66 12.61
CA VAL A 426 17.76 8.80 12.49
C VAL A 426 16.83 8.97 13.69
N MET A 427 15.54 9.14 13.42
CA MET A 427 14.52 9.27 14.45
C MET A 427 14.18 7.94 15.13
N ARG A 428 13.64 7.99 16.36
CA ARG A 428 13.32 6.82 17.21
C ARG A 428 12.56 5.72 16.47
N SER A 429 11.49 6.09 15.76
CA SER A 429 10.65 5.14 15.01
C SER A 429 11.35 4.51 13.79
N SER A 430 12.43 5.08 13.28
CA SER A 430 13.16 4.57 12.12
C SER A 430 14.50 3.92 12.45
N VAL A 431 14.90 3.87 13.72
CA VAL A 431 16.18 3.29 14.15
C VAL A 431 16.35 1.86 13.63
N TRP A 432 15.25 1.08 13.58
CA TRP A 432 15.25 -0.30 13.09
C TRP A 432 15.64 -0.46 11.63
N ARG A 433 15.56 0.61 10.83
CA ARG A 433 15.97 0.60 9.41
C ARG A 433 17.47 0.79 9.22
N VAL A 434 18.21 1.16 10.25
CA VAL A 434 19.64 1.51 10.11
C VAL A 434 20.49 0.34 10.61
N PRO A 435 21.26 -0.34 9.72
CA PRO A 435 22.04 -1.52 10.08
C PRO A 435 23.00 -1.30 11.26
N GLN A 436 23.50 -0.07 11.43
CA GLN A 436 24.42 0.29 12.53
C GLN A 436 23.83 0.06 13.93
N PHE A 437 22.49 0.09 14.07
CA PHE A 437 21.79 -0.15 15.34
C PHE A 437 21.14 -1.53 15.44
N SER A 438 21.29 -2.39 14.43
CA SER A 438 20.68 -3.73 14.41
C SER A 438 21.05 -4.59 15.63
N HIS A 439 22.30 -4.47 16.11
CA HIS A 439 22.79 -5.17 17.31
C HIS A 439 22.07 -4.80 18.61
N LEU A 440 21.35 -3.67 18.63
CA LEU A 440 20.53 -3.22 19.76
C LEU A 440 19.10 -3.79 19.70
N ASN A 441 18.79 -4.57 18.66
CA ASN A 441 17.48 -5.17 18.39
C ASN A 441 16.30 -4.18 18.55
N PRO A 442 16.34 -3.03 17.85
CA PRO A 442 15.25 -2.06 17.90
C PRO A 442 13.95 -2.68 17.38
N PRO A 443 12.80 -2.40 18.03
CA PRO A 443 11.51 -2.92 17.56
C PRO A 443 11.16 -2.33 16.19
N THR A 444 10.65 -3.18 15.31
CA THR A 444 10.23 -2.79 13.97
C THR A 444 8.97 -1.92 14.03
N ASN A 445 9.00 -0.77 13.35
CA ASN A 445 7.83 0.09 13.13
C ASN A 445 7.64 0.31 11.63
N TRP A 446 6.72 -0.43 11.02
CA TRP A 446 6.47 -0.36 9.57
C TRP A 446 5.84 0.98 9.13
N ASN A 447 5.16 1.65 10.05
CA ASN A 447 4.50 2.94 9.85
C ASN A 447 5.39 4.10 10.35
N ASP A 448 6.71 3.93 10.31
CA ASP A 448 7.64 4.94 10.79
C ASP A 448 7.64 6.22 9.95
N ASN A 449 7.12 6.21 8.73
CA ASN A 449 6.90 7.42 7.93
C ASN A 449 5.53 8.08 8.17
N GLU A 450 4.71 7.53 9.08
CA GLU A 450 3.36 7.98 9.44
C GLU A 450 3.36 8.66 10.82
N ILE A 451 4.21 9.67 11.04
CA ILE A 451 4.23 10.44 12.31
C ILE A 451 3.52 11.81 12.20
N TRP A 452 2.22 11.75 11.98
CA TRP A 452 1.35 12.86 11.57
C TRP A 452 0.40 13.36 12.67
N CYS A 453 0.88 13.40 13.92
CA CYS A 453 0.17 13.99 15.06
C CYS A 453 -1.19 13.35 15.40
N GLY A 454 -1.54 12.19 14.80
CA GLY A 454 -2.62 11.32 15.25
C GLY A 454 -3.97 11.39 14.52
N ALA A 455 -4.16 12.12 13.41
CA ALA A 455 -5.35 12.01 12.52
C ALA A 455 -5.31 12.93 11.27
N ALA A 456 -6.02 12.54 10.18
CA ALA A 456 -5.91 13.12 8.80
C ALA A 456 -6.58 14.46 8.65
N HIS A 457 -7.39 14.82 9.65
CA HIS A 457 -8.27 15.96 9.59
C HIS A 457 -8.25 16.80 10.86
N GLN A 458 -7.26 16.59 11.74
CA GLN A 458 -6.99 17.60 12.77
C GLN A 458 -6.19 18.73 12.12
N ALA A 459 -6.92 19.56 11.39
CA ALA A 459 -6.63 20.95 11.11
C ALA A 459 -5.78 21.57 12.23
N ASP A 460 -4.45 21.62 12.06
CA ASP A 460 -3.56 22.15 13.08
C ASP A 460 -3.77 23.67 13.12
N ASN A 461 -4.63 24.09 14.04
CA ASN A 461 -4.63 25.44 14.55
C ASN A 461 -3.27 25.59 15.28
N PRO A 462 -2.47 26.61 14.94
CA PRO A 462 -1.01 26.55 15.02
C PRO A 462 -0.49 26.06 16.38
N GLY A 463 -0.06 24.79 16.42
CA GLY A 463 0.87 24.27 17.43
C GLY A 463 0.28 23.55 18.64
N ASN A 464 -1.05 23.35 18.74
CA ASN A 464 -1.66 22.86 19.98
C ASN A 464 -2.21 21.42 19.95
N ASN A 465 -2.25 20.73 18.81
CA ASN A 465 -2.86 19.38 18.74
C ASN A 465 -1.87 18.25 18.42
N CYS A 466 -0.56 18.53 18.40
CA CYS A 466 0.47 17.53 18.12
C CYS A 466 1.33 17.20 19.34
N GLY A 467 1.55 15.91 19.59
CA GLY A 467 2.58 15.44 20.51
C GLY A 467 3.97 15.96 20.14
N VAL A 468 4.89 16.02 21.09
CA VAL A 468 6.18 16.68 20.85
C VAL A 468 7.08 15.88 19.91
N CYS A 469 6.84 14.59 19.76
CA CYS A 469 7.53 13.72 18.82
C CYS A 469 6.59 13.11 17.77
N GLY A 470 5.44 13.76 17.54
CA GLY A 470 4.50 13.45 16.47
C GLY A 470 3.42 12.42 16.79
N ASP A 471 3.37 11.94 18.02
CA ASP A 471 2.27 11.13 18.53
C ASP A 471 0.97 11.95 18.71
N PRO A 472 -0.21 11.30 18.75
CA PRO A 472 -1.48 11.95 19.08
C PRO A 472 -1.44 12.70 20.42
N ILE A 473 -1.98 13.92 20.48
CA ILE A 473 -1.97 14.69 21.73
C ILE A 473 -2.77 14.01 22.86
N GLY A 474 -3.80 13.23 22.51
CA GLY A 474 -4.62 12.47 23.47
C GLY A 474 -3.93 11.23 24.05
N ALA A 475 -2.84 10.75 23.44
CA ALA A 475 -2.13 9.58 23.93
C ALA A 475 -1.51 9.82 25.32
N ALA A 476 -1.55 8.78 26.17
CA ALA A 476 -0.96 8.81 27.50
C ALA A 476 0.54 9.12 27.43
N ARG A 477 1.04 9.92 28.39
CA ARG A 477 2.48 10.21 28.50
C ARG A 477 3.19 9.15 29.36
N PRO A 478 4.42 8.73 29.00
CA PRO A 478 5.12 9.13 27.77
C PRO A 478 4.50 8.51 26.52
N ARG A 479 4.29 9.32 25.48
CA ARG A 479 3.73 8.84 24.21
C ARG A 479 4.74 7.94 23.48
N PRO A 480 4.32 7.12 22.50
CA PRO A 480 5.20 6.13 21.89
C PRO A 480 6.55 6.67 21.38
N ASN A 481 6.59 7.86 20.76
CA ASN A 481 7.81 8.49 20.28
C ASN A 481 8.46 9.45 21.29
N GLU A 482 7.92 9.59 22.50
CA GLU A 482 8.48 10.40 23.59
C GLU A 482 9.46 9.59 24.47
N ILE A 483 10.24 10.26 25.32
CA ILE A 483 11.20 9.66 26.26
C ILE A 483 10.45 8.79 27.24
N GLY A 484 10.87 7.53 27.35
CA GLY A 484 10.18 6.48 28.11
C GLY A 484 9.01 5.84 27.36
N GLY A 485 8.70 6.28 26.14
CA GLY A 485 7.71 5.66 25.26
C GLY A 485 8.23 4.38 24.58
N THR A 486 7.34 3.69 23.86
CA THR A 486 7.61 2.41 23.18
C THR A 486 8.86 2.42 22.29
N TRP A 487 9.09 3.54 21.59
CA TRP A 487 10.19 3.71 20.64
C TRP A 487 11.44 4.35 21.26
N ASP A 488 11.37 4.80 22.52
CA ASP A 488 12.55 5.26 23.25
C ASP A 488 13.33 4.07 23.83
N ARG A 489 14.51 3.81 23.24
CA ARG A 489 15.47 2.79 23.70
C ARG A 489 16.72 3.40 24.33
N GLY A 490 16.76 4.72 24.54
CA GLY A 490 17.94 5.43 25.06
C GLY A 490 19.14 5.42 24.10
N ILE A 491 18.91 5.16 22.80
CA ILE A 491 19.95 5.05 21.78
C ILE A 491 20.37 6.45 21.34
N ILE A 492 21.64 6.79 21.56
CA ILE A 492 22.22 8.02 21.00
C ILE A 492 22.63 7.72 19.56
N VAL A 493 21.90 8.29 18.60
CA VAL A 493 22.05 7.94 17.18
C VAL A 493 23.22 8.66 16.51
N ASP A 494 23.66 9.78 17.07
CA ASP A 494 24.81 10.56 16.59
C ASP A 494 25.43 11.39 17.72
N THR A 495 26.71 11.76 17.56
CA THR A 495 27.45 12.63 18.48
C THR A 495 28.07 13.80 17.73
N TYR A 496 27.85 15.01 18.23
CA TYR A 496 28.32 16.27 17.65
C TYR A 496 29.05 17.13 18.69
N ASN A 497 29.65 18.24 18.25
CA ASN A 497 30.22 19.27 19.11
C ASN A 497 29.34 20.53 19.11
N ALA A 498 29.34 21.28 20.22
CA ALA A 498 28.64 22.56 20.27
C ALA A 498 29.08 23.50 19.14
N GLY A 499 28.12 24.11 18.42
CA GLY A 499 28.40 24.99 17.27
C GLY A 499 28.65 24.28 15.92
N GLN A 500 28.70 22.95 15.91
CA GLN A 500 28.96 22.15 14.70
C GLN A 500 27.87 22.34 13.64
N VAL A 501 28.29 22.32 12.37
CA VAL A 501 27.38 22.15 11.24
C VAL A 501 27.15 20.67 10.99
N ILE A 502 25.89 20.25 10.95
CA ILE A 502 25.47 18.86 10.80
C ILE A 502 24.62 18.68 9.55
N ASP A 503 24.69 17.50 8.94
CA ASP A 503 23.78 17.10 7.87
C ASP A 503 22.48 16.58 8.50
N ILE A 504 21.36 17.07 7.98
CA ILE A 504 20.02 16.55 8.27
C ILE A 504 19.42 16.01 6.97
N GLU A 505 18.96 14.75 7.01
CA GLU A 505 18.38 14.05 5.87
C GLU A 505 16.96 13.57 6.20
N VAL A 506 16.00 13.98 5.36
CA VAL A 506 14.59 13.60 5.47
C VAL A 506 14.16 12.94 4.17
N GLU A 507 13.54 11.77 4.27
CA GLU A 507 12.87 11.12 3.14
C GLU A 507 11.38 11.47 3.18
N MET A 508 10.91 12.20 2.17
CA MET A 508 9.48 12.46 1.96
C MET A 508 8.91 11.36 1.06
N THR A 509 8.16 10.41 1.63
CA THR A 509 7.51 9.35 0.85
C THR A 509 6.22 9.85 0.19
N GLN A 510 5.60 10.91 0.73
CA GLN A 510 4.51 11.65 0.09
C GLN A 510 4.56 13.14 0.48
N SER A 511 4.47 14.04 -0.49
CA SER A 511 4.66 15.49 -0.30
C SER A 511 3.35 16.28 -0.39
N HIS A 512 3.08 17.10 0.63
CA HIS A 512 1.93 18.01 0.72
C HIS A 512 2.31 19.49 0.63
N LEU A 513 3.40 19.80 -0.09
CA LEU A 513 3.97 21.14 -0.14
C LEU A 513 4.33 21.66 1.28
N GLY A 514 4.36 22.97 1.50
CA GLY A 514 4.61 23.55 2.82
C GLY A 514 6.09 23.63 3.16
N PHE A 515 6.43 23.46 4.44
CA PHE A 515 7.81 23.59 4.89
C PHE A 515 8.14 22.72 6.10
N MET A 516 9.40 22.29 6.18
CA MET A 516 9.95 21.65 7.37
C MET A 516 10.96 22.55 8.07
N GLU A 517 11.07 22.37 9.38
CA GLU A 517 12.05 23.03 10.25
C GLU A 517 12.50 22.08 11.35
N PHE A 518 13.64 22.40 11.98
CA PHE A 518 14.25 21.55 12.99
C PHE A 518 14.51 22.32 14.27
N ARG A 519 14.25 21.67 15.40
CA ARG A 519 14.45 22.24 16.74
C ARG A 519 15.30 21.32 17.60
N LEU A 520 15.97 21.89 18.60
CA LEU A 520 16.81 21.16 19.53
C LEU A 520 16.32 21.36 20.98
N CYS A 521 16.17 20.27 21.72
CA CYS A 521 15.97 20.31 23.17
C CYS A 521 17.25 19.81 23.87
N SER A 522 17.84 20.67 24.71
CA SER A 522 19.15 20.43 25.36
C SER A 522 19.06 19.67 26.68
N ALA A 523 17.91 19.76 27.35
CA ALA A 523 17.61 19.07 28.60
C ALA A 523 16.13 18.69 28.57
N PRO A 524 15.75 17.52 27.99
CA PRO A 524 14.41 16.99 28.21
C PRO A 524 14.20 16.92 29.73
N GLY A 525 13.18 17.62 30.23
CA GLY A 525 13.14 18.17 31.59
C GLY A 525 13.52 17.16 32.68
N ASN A 526 14.25 17.62 33.70
CA ASN A 526 14.73 16.89 34.90
C ASN A 526 13.77 15.79 35.41
N GLY A 527 13.71 14.63 34.76
CA GLY A 527 12.83 13.51 35.08
C GLY A 527 11.39 13.52 34.50
N SER A 528 11.02 14.46 33.62
CA SER A 528 9.65 14.61 33.07
C SER A 528 9.51 14.48 31.54
N GLY A 529 10.58 14.09 30.83
CA GLY A 529 10.57 13.91 29.36
C GLY A 529 10.72 15.21 28.55
N GLU A 530 10.66 15.14 27.21
CA GLU A 530 10.77 16.33 26.36
C GLU A 530 9.48 17.17 26.30
N THR A 531 9.63 18.49 26.06
CA THR A 531 8.51 19.43 25.98
C THR A 531 8.66 20.38 24.80
N GLN A 532 7.55 20.86 24.23
CA GLN A 532 7.60 21.85 23.14
C GLN A 532 8.26 23.16 23.59
N ALA A 533 8.10 23.53 24.86
CA ALA A 533 8.78 24.70 25.43
C ALA A 533 10.31 24.57 25.36
N CYS A 534 10.85 23.36 25.56
CA CYS A 534 12.28 23.10 25.39
C CYS A 534 12.71 23.23 23.92
N PHE A 535 11.99 22.62 22.99
CA PHE A 535 12.29 22.71 21.55
C PHE A 535 12.24 24.16 21.04
N ASN A 536 11.31 24.96 21.56
CA ASN A 536 11.17 26.36 21.17
C ASN A 536 12.36 27.24 21.61
N GLN A 537 13.25 26.76 22.48
CA GLN A 537 14.47 27.48 22.88
C GLN A 537 15.51 27.51 21.75
N HIS A 538 15.54 26.49 20.88
CA HIS A 538 16.57 26.35 19.86
C HIS A 538 15.98 25.92 18.51
N LEU A 539 15.47 26.88 17.75
CA LEU A 539 15.17 26.70 16.33
C LEU A 539 16.47 26.72 15.51
N LEU A 540 16.78 25.62 14.84
CA LEU A 540 18.03 25.47 14.10
C LEU A 540 18.02 26.31 12.82
N GLN A 541 19.17 26.93 12.53
CA GLN A 541 19.37 27.73 11.33
C GLN A 541 20.20 26.94 10.31
N ARG A 542 19.84 27.06 9.04
CA ARG A 542 20.62 26.48 7.96
C ARG A 542 22.00 27.12 7.90
N ALA A 543 23.01 26.30 7.63
CA ALA A 543 24.40 26.73 7.60
C ALA A 543 24.70 27.69 6.44
N ASP A 544 23.90 27.65 5.37
CA ASP A 544 23.97 28.53 4.21
C ASP A 544 23.35 29.92 4.42
N GLY A 545 22.74 30.17 5.59
CA GLY A 545 22.11 31.45 5.92
C GLY A 545 20.72 31.66 5.32
N ALA A 546 20.12 30.66 4.65
CA ALA A 546 18.79 30.76 4.06
C ALA A 546 17.61 30.64 5.07
N GLY A 547 17.89 30.85 6.36
CA GLY A 547 16.92 30.78 7.46
C GLY A 547 16.73 29.37 8.03
N SER A 548 15.60 29.14 8.68
CA SER A 548 15.30 27.88 9.41
C SER A 548 14.36 26.92 8.67
N ARG A 549 13.73 27.37 7.58
CA ARG A 549 12.71 26.60 6.86
C ARG A 549 13.25 26.02 5.56
N ILE A 550 12.80 24.82 5.24
CA ILE A 550 12.98 24.16 3.94
C ILE A 550 11.61 24.02 3.31
N THR A 551 11.40 24.62 2.15
CA THR A 551 10.18 24.42 1.36
C THR A 551 10.16 23.01 0.81
N VAL A 552 9.04 22.31 1.01
CA VAL A 552 8.81 20.98 0.46
C VAL A 552 7.98 21.15 -0.81
N THR A 553 8.40 20.50 -1.90
CA THR A 553 7.69 20.59 -3.19
C THR A 553 7.40 19.21 -3.77
N ASN A 554 8.34 18.27 -3.65
CA ASN A 554 8.28 16.94 -4.25
C ASN A 554 8.54 15.82 -3.22
N THR A 555 8.28 14.58 -3.59
CA THR A 555 8.73 13.39 -2.86
C THR A 555 10.23 13.13 -3.07
N GLY A 556 10.83 12.30 -2.21
CA GLY A 556 12.25 11.95 -2.26
C GLY A 556 13.07 12.54 -1.11
N TRP A 557 14.39 12.57 -1.30
CA TRP A 557 15.36 12.91 -0.26
C TRP A 557 15.67 14.41 -0.19
N TYR A 558 15.48 15.00 0.99
CA TYR A 558 15.86 16.37 1.33
C TYR A 558 17.11 16.32 2.21
N ARG A 559 18.22 16.90 1.73
CA ARG A 559 19.52 16.90 2.43
C ARG A 559 20.00 18.33 2.60
N TYR A 560 20.12 18.77 3.85
CA TYR A 560 20.52 20.15 4.19
C TYR A 560 21.44 20.20 5.40
N GLN A 561 22.20 21.29 5.49
CA GLN A 561 23.14 21.51 6.58
C GLN A 561 22.59 22.52 7.60
N PHE A 562 22.64 22.18 8.88
CA PHE A 562 22.16 23.01 9.98
C PHE A 562 23.26 23.26 11.01
N ARG A 563 23.26 24.46 11.61
CA ARG A 563 24.20 24.82 12.66
C ARG A 563 23.60 24.59 14.04
N LEU A 564 24.26 23.76 14.84
CA LEU A 564 23.92 23.55 16.25
C LEU A 564 24.28 24.78 17.09
N PRO A 565 23.57 25.08 18.19
CA PRO A 565 23.91 26.20 19.07
C PRO A 565 25.29 26.02 19.71
N ALA A 566 26.09 27.09 19.75
CA ALA A 566 27.46 27.06 20.29
C ALA A 566 27.54 26.90 21.82
N ASN A 567 26.43 27.16 22.51
CA ASN A 567 26.32 27.14 23.97
C ASN A 567 25.52 25.95 24.51
N VAL A 568 25.13 25.00 23.66
CA VAL A 568 24.37 23.81 24.07
C VAL A 568 25.31 22.61 24.15
N ARG A 569 25.33 21.96 25.31
CA ARG A 569 26.04 20.70 25.57
C ARG A 569 25.14 19.78 26.40
N CYS A 570 25.12 18.50 26.05
CA CYS A 570 24.17 17.54 26.60
C CYS A 570 24.65 16.10 26.35
N THR A 571 24.42 15.22 27.32
CA THR A 571 24.66 13.77 27.15
C THR A 571 23.58 13.10 26.32
N ARG A 572 22.37 13.68 26.32
CA ARG A 572 21.19 13.31 25.54
C ARG A 572 20.37 14.56 25.21
N CYS A 573 20.62 15.12 24.02
CA CYS A 573 19.75 16.10 23.38
C CYS A 573 18.74 15.41 22.46
N VAL A 574 17.67 16.12 22.13
CA VAL A 574 16.67 15.64 21.17
C VAL A 574 16.54 16.64 20.03
N ILE A 575 16.68 16.17 18.79
CA ILE A 575 16.37 16.96 17.58
C ILE A 575 14.96 16.60 17.13
N GLN A 576 14.10 17.60 17.06
CA GLN A 576 12.73 17.50 16.55
C GLN A 576 12.71 17.91 15.08
N TRP A 577 12.30 17.00 14.21
CA TRP A 577 11.79 17.36 12.88
C TRP A 577 10.35 17.84 13.03
N ASN A 578 10.01 18.97 12.42
CA ASN A 578 8.65 19.51 12.38
C ASN A 578 8.32 19.92 10.95
N TYR A 579 7.48 19.16 10.28
CA TYR A 579 7.01 19.43 8.93
C TYR A 579 5.55 19.87 8.97
N ARG A 580 5.27 21.05 8.40
CA ARG A 580 3.92 21.58 8.24
C ARG A 580 3.58 21.56 6.76
N ALA A 581 2.50 20.85 6.42
CA ALA A 581 1.96 20.81 5.06
C ALA A 581 1.56 22.21 4.57
N GLY A 582 1.34 22.34 3.26
CA GLY A 582 0.99 23.61 2.63
C GLY A 582 -0.01 23.48 1.48
N ASN A 583 -0.71 22.36 1.40
CA ASN A 583 -1.66 22.03 0.33
C ASN A 583 -3.10 22.44 0.64
N ASN A 584 -3.44 22.82 1.88
CA ASN A 584 -4.81 23.24 2.19
C ASN A 584 -5.01 24.74 1.95
N TRP A 585 -6.04 25.10 1.20
CA TRP A 585 -6.41 26.49 0.96
C TRP A 585 -7.10 27.11 2.17
N GLY A 586 -6.86 28.40 2.44
CA GLY A 586 -7.58 29.14 3.47
C GLY A 586 -7.26 30.62 3.49
N TRP A 587 -7.71 31.28 4.55
CA TRP A 587 -7.55 32.73 4.71
C TRP A 587 -6.27 33.05 5.49
N CYS A 588 -5.36 33.77 4.84
CA CYS A 588 -4.14 34.26 5.45
C CYS A 588 -4.45 35.40 6.44
N PRO A 589 -3.54 35.72 7.39
CA PRO A 589 -3.76 36.79 8.38
C PRO A 589 -3.99 38.18 7.79
N ASP A 590 -3.58 38.41 6.55
CA ASP A 590 -3.80 39.65 5.81
C ASP A 590 -5.18 39.72 5.14
N GLY A 591 -6.02 38.70 5.33
CA GLY A 591 -7.36 38.59 4.76
C GLY A 591 -7.39 38.10 3.31
N SER A 592 -6.24 37.79 2.71
CA SER A 592 -6.17 37.16 1.40
C SER A 592 -6.44 35.65 1.48
N GLY A 593 -7.01 35.08 0.43
CA GLY A 593 -7.22 33.64 0.33
C GLY A 593 -6.11 32.99 -0.49
N ALA A 594 -5.36 32.04 0.09
CA ALA A 594 -4.26 31.36 -0.60
C ALA A 594 -4.05 29.92 -0.14
N LEU A 595 -3.36 29.14 -0.97
CA LEU A 595 -2.88 27.80 -0.64
C LEU A 595 -1.85 27.88 0.50
N GLY A 596 -1.95 26.98 1.49
CA GLY A 596 -1.08 26.96 2.66
C GLY A 596 -1.56 27.82 3.85
N CYS A 597 -2.61 28.63 3.64
CA CYS A 597 -3.23 29.45 4.69
C CYS A 597 -4.44 28.78 5.37
N GLY A 598 -4.90 27.64 4.84
CA GLY A 598 -5.87 26.80 5.53
C GLY A 598 -5.26 26.06 6.72
N PRO A 599 -6.07 25.31 7.46
CA PRO A 599 -5.54 24.38 8.44
C PRO A 599 -4.65 23.35 7.74
N GLN A 600 -3.44 23.15 8.24
CA GLN A 600 -2.46 22.24 7.64
C GLN A 600 -2.23 21.03 8.53
N GLU A 601 -1.89 19.91 7.92
CA GLU A 601 -1.31 18.78 8.64
C GLU A 601 0.08 19.13 9.17
N THR A 602 0.40 18.58 10.33
CA THR A 602 1.73 18.69 10.93
C THR A 602 2.26 17.29 11.18
N PHE A 603 3.57 17.14 10.99
CA PHE A 603 4.33 15.91 11.17
C PHE A 603 5.49 16.24 12.09
N ARG A 604 5.75 15.37 13.06
CA ARG A 604 6.90 15.54 13.94
C ARG A 604 7.61 14.23 14.15
N SER A 605 8.90 14.29 14.40
CA SER A 605 9.65 13.13 14.89
C SER A 605 10.82 13.60 15.74
N CYS A 606 11.37 12.68 16.54
CA CYS A 606 12.47 12.98 17.45
C CYS A 606 13.64 12.01 17.26
N ALA A 607 14.86 12.55 17.28
CA ALA A 607 16.11 11.80 17.27
C ALA A 607 16.98 12.18 18.47
N ASP A 608 17.55 11.20 19.16
CA ASP A 608 18.40 11.40 20.33
C ASP A 608 19.88 11.51 19.95
N VAL A 609 20.52 12.63 20.29
CA VAL A 609 21.90 12.93 19.92
C VAL A 609 22.70 13.38 21.13
N ARG A 610 24.03 13.32 21.05
CA ARG A 610 24.93 13.88 22.05
C ARG A 610 25.62 15.13 21.51
N ILE A 611 25.78 16.16 22.34
CA ILE A 611 26.51 17.38 21.97
C ILE A 611 27.56 17.67 23.04
N ASN A 612 28.84 17.59 22.65
CA ASN A 612 30.00 17.77 23.53
C ASN A 612 30.42 19.24 23.70
#